data_AF-H0JYT0-F1
#
_entry.id   AF-H0JYT0-F1
#
_cell.length_a   1.000
_cell.length_b   1.000
_cell.length_c   1.000
_cell.angle_alpha   90.00
_cell.angle_beta   90.00
_cell.angle_gamma   90.00
#
_symmetry.space_group_name_H-M   'P 1'
#
loop_
_entity.id
_entity.type
_entity.pdbx_description
1 polymer ?
#
loop_
_entity_poly.entity_id
_entity_poly.type
_entity_poly.pdbx_seq_one_letter_code
_entity_poly.pdbx_strand_id
1 'polypeptide(L)'
;MAGPRPDPVPLSPAQQRMWFINQFDTTSPAYNIAVALRLSGRLDQAALQHAIGDVVARHESLRTRYPLTDDGPVQVVVPTGAAVPDLVMLTVDDGTDLDSELTPILAAGFDVATEIPTRIRVLALAEDEHVLVLVAHHIAADGFSMGPLARDVIAAYSARHAGQTPPWTPLPVQYVDYTLWQHRVLGDDTDPDSLAAEQLRFWRATLTGAPELLELPLDRPRPVQPSRRGARIPFTLDAAAHRRLLDIARAHDASVFMLVHAALTVLLARLSGSDDIVVGTPVAGRGHRALDDLVG
;
A
#
# COMPACT_ATOMS: atom_id res chain seq x y z
N MET A 1 8.45 20.66 -2.93
CA MET A 1 7.21 19.93 -2.58
C MET A 1 6.54 20.55 -1.37
N ALA A 2 7.22 20.68 -0.22
CA ALA A 2 6.69 21.39 0.95
C ALA A 2 6.19 22.82 0.62
N GLY A 3 5.09 23.23 1.26
CA GLY A 3 4.43 24.51 1.05
C GLY A 3 3.28 24.74 2.03
N PRO A 4 2.55 25.87 1.93
CA PRO A 4 1.39 26.12 2.79
C PRO A 4 0.32 25.06 2.57
N ARG A 5 -0.27 24.58 3.68
CA ARG A 5 -1.34 23.58 3.67
C ARG A 5 -2.68 24.29 3.78
N PRO A 6 -3.60 24.11 2.82
CA PRO A 6 -4.97 24.59 2.96
C PRO A 6 -5.69 23.79 4.04
N ASP A 7 -6.78 24.35 4.56
CA ASP A 7 -7.72 23.65 5.43
C ASP A 7 -9.12 23.83 4.82
N PRO A 8 -9.76 22.75 4.31
CA PRO A 8 -9.32 21.36 4.37
C PRO A 8 -8.25 20.97 3.34
N VAL A 9 -7.53 19.86 3.61
CA VAL A 9 -6.57 19.26 2.67
C VAL A 9 -7.29 18.23 1.77
N PRO A 10 -7.22 18.31 0.43
CA PRO A 10 -7.85 17.33 -0.44
C PRO A 10 -7.13 15.98 -0.43
N LEU A 11 -7.79 14.91 -0.88
CA LEU A 11 -7.14 13.63 -1.17
C LEU A 11 -6.31 13.71 -2.46
N SER A 12 -5.27 12.86 -2.57
CA SER A 12 -4.64 12.60 -3.87
C SER A 12 -5.60 11.79 -4.76
N PRO A 13 -5.46 11.83 -6.11
CA PRO A 13 -6.28 10.98 -6.99
C PRO A 13 -6.21 9.48 -6.64
N ALA A 14 -5.05 9.00 -6.17
CA ALA A 14 -4.89 7.61 -5.71
C ALA A 14 -5.72 7.35 -4.44
N GLN A 15 -5.68 8.27 -3.47
CA GLN A 15 -6.50 8.17 -2.27
C GLN A 15 -7.99 8.29 -2.56
N GLN A 16 -8.42 9.17 -3.48
CA GLN A 16 -9.82 9.30 -3.88
C GLN A 16 -10.40 7.98 -4.38
N ARG A 17 -9.65 7.27 -5.24
CA ARG A 17 -10.04 5.92 -5.70
C ARG A 17 -10.16 4.94 -4.53
N MET A 18 -9.17 4.91 -3.64
CA MET A 18 -9.19 4.00 -2.48
C MET A 18 -10.34 4.32 -1.52
N TRP A 19 -10.62 5.59 -1.28
CA TRP A 19 -11.73 6.05 -0.45
C TRP A 19 -13.07 5.60 -1.05
N PHE A 20 -13.30 5.86 -2.34
CA PHE A 20 -14.51 5.45 -3.03
C PHE A 20 -14.75 3.95 -2.90
N ILE A 21 -13.72 3.12 -3.17
CA ILE A 21 -13.82 1.66 -3.05
C ILE A 21 -14.08 1.21 -1.61
N ASN A 22 -13.44 1.85 -0.64
CA ASN A 22 -13.62 1.55 0.78
C ASN A 22 -15.06 1.82 1.23
N GLN A 23 -15.67 2.92 0.79
CA GLN A 23 -17.03 3.29 1.21
C GLN A 23 -18.13 2.41 0.58
N PHE A 24 -17.84 1.61 -0.46
CA PHE A 24 -18.76 0.55 -0.90
C PHE A 24 -18.86 -0.61 0.08
N ASP A 25 -17.75 -0.96 0.74
CA ASP A 25 -17.66 -2.08 1.68
C ASP A 25 -16.47 -1.87 2.62
N THR A 26 -16.72 -1.19 3.74
CA THR A 26 -15.71 -0.89 4.76
C THR A 26 -15.25 -2.14 5.52
N THR A 27 -15.98 -3.25 5.40
CA THR A 27 -15.61 -4.52 6.03
C THR A 27 -14.59 -5.31 5.20
N SER A 28 -14.35 -4.90 3.95
CA SER A 28 -13.49 -5.65 3.04
C SER A 28 -11.99 -5.49 3.37
N PRO A 29 -11.23 -6.60 3.44
CA PRO A 29 -9.77 -6.54 3.59
C PRO A 29 -9.01 -6.42 2.28
N ALA A 30 -9.70 -6.27 1.14
CA ALA A 30 -9.07 -6.36 -0.19
C ALA A 30 -7.94 -5.36 -0.43
N TYR A 31 -7.92 -4.26 0.33
CA TYR A 31 -6.90 -3.22 0.27
C TYR A 31 -6.16 -3.05 1.61
N ASN A 32 -6.14 -4.09 2.44
CA ASN A 32 -5.25 -4.14 3.59
C ASN A 32 -3.85 -4.55 3.11
N ILE A 33 -2.85 -3.74 3.46
CA ILE A 33 -1.44 -4.11 3.37
C ILE A 33 -1.00 -4.53 4.75
N ALA A 34 -0.49 -5.75 4.87
CA ALA A 34 -0.08 -6.29 6.16
C ALA A 34 1.34 -6.84 6.12
N VAL A 35 2.04 -6.64 7.23
CA VAL A 35 3.34 -7.23 7.52
C VAL A 35 3.25 -7.92 8.88
N ALA A 36 3.73 -9.15 8.94
CA ALA A 36 3.93 -9.88 10.19
C ALA A 36 5.44 -10.14 10.37
N LEU A 37 5.97 -9.72 11.51
CA LEU A 37 7.37 -9.90 11.89
C LEU A 37 7.44 -10.87 13.07
N ARG A 38 8.16 -11.98 12.91
CA ARG A 38 8.50 -12.86 14.02
C ARG A 38 9.66 -12.24 14.80
N LEU A 39 9.47 -12.09 16.10
CA LEU A 39 10.43 -11.54 17.04
C LEU A 39 10.87 -12.66 17.99
N SER A 40 12.17 -12.88 18.09
CA SER A 40 12.76 -13.86 19.00
C SER A 40 13.55 -13.15 20.10
N GLY A 41 13.41 -13.62 21.33
CA GLY A 41 13.91 -13.00 22.54
C GLY A 41 12.82 -12.31 23.36
N ARG A 42 13.22 -11.85 24.55
CA ARG A 42 12.35 -11.12 25.48
C ARG A 42 11.94 -9.79 24.85
N LEU A 43 10.64 -9.53 24.77
CA LEU A 43 10.10 -8.30 24.21
C LEU A 43 9.92 -7.24 25.30
N ASP A 44 10.62 -6.11 25.17
CA ASP A 44 10.31 -4.90 25.94
C ASP A 44 9.06 -4.21 25.37
N GLN A 45 7.90 -4.52 25.94
CA GLN A 45 6.60 -4.01 25.48
C GLN A 45 6.50 -2.48 25.58
N ALA A 46 7.05 -1.88 26.63
CA ALA A 46 7.01 -0.43 26.82
C ALA A 46 7.87 0.28 25.78
N ALA A 47 9.06 -0.25 25.48
CA ALA A 47 9.88 0.26 24.37
C ALA A 47 9.17 0.14 23.02
N LEU A 48 8.46 -0.97 22.77
CA LEU A 48 7.71 -1.18 21.53
C LEU A 48 6.53 -0.20 21.40
N GLN A 49 5.76 0.03 22.47
CA GLN A 49 4.69 1.04 22.49
C GLN A 49 5.22 2.43 22.13
N HIS A 50 6.33 2.85 22.75
CA HIS A 50 6.95 4.14 22.43
C HIS A 50 7.48 4.20 21.00
N ALA A 51 8.10 3.12 20.52
CA ALA A 51 8.60 3.03 19.15
C ALA A 51 7.49 3.18 18.11
N ILE A 52 6.35 2.51 18.32
CA ILE A 52 5.15 2.68 17.48
C ILE A 52 4.68 4.14 17.51
N GLY A 53 4.63 4.75 18.70
CA GLY A 53 4.29 6.16 18.84
C GLY A 53 5.21 7.08 18.04
N ASP A 54 6.52 6.83 18.04
CA ASP A 54 7.49 7.60 17.27
C ASP A 54 7.29 7.44 15.75
N VAL A 55 7.03 6.22 15.28
CA VAL A 55 6.78 5.95 13.86
C VAL A 55 5.50 6.63 13.39
N VAL A 56 4.41 6.52 14.17
CA VAL A 56 3.14 7.20 13.90
C VAL A 56 3.30 8.73 13.93
N ALA A 57 4.16 9.25 14.80
CA ALA A 57 4.47 10.67 14.84
C ALA A 57 5.25 11.13 13.60
N ARG A 58 6.22 10.31 13.14
CA ARG A 58 7.07 10.58 11.98
C ARG A 58 6.31 10.61 10.66
N HIS A 59 5.35 9.70 10.47
CA HIS A 59 4.60 9.54 9.22
C HIS A 59 3.15 9.99 9.40
N GLU A 60 2.80 11.17 8.87
CA GLU A 60 1.45 11.72 9.01
C GLU A 60 0.37 10.79 8.45
N SER A 61 0.65 10.10 7.35
CA SER A 61 -0.25 9.13 6.69
C SER A 61 -0.77 8.04 7.63
N LEU A 62 0.06 7.57 8.57
CA LEU A 62 -0.30 6.54 9.54
C LEU A 62 -1.29 7.02 10.61
N ARG A 63 -1.54 8.33 10.69
CA ARG A 63 -2.48 8.98 11.63
C ARG A 63 -3.47 9.89 10.92
N THR A 64 -3.73 9.65 9.64
CA THR A 64 -4.72 10.42 8.86
C THR A 64 -6.05 9.67 8.77
N ARG A 65 -7.16 10.39 8.99
CA ARG A 65 -8.51 9.94 8.64
C ARG A 65 -9.02 10.69 7.41
N TYR A 66 -10.05 10.15 6.77
CA TYR A 66 -10.53 10.64 5.48
C TYR A 66 -12.04 10.94 5.50
N PRO A 67 -12.54 11.85 6.36
CA PRO A 67 -13.96 12.13 6.46
C PRO A 67 -14.51 12.78 5.18
N LEU A 68 -15.80 12.57 4.93
CA LEU A 68 -16.55 13.26 3.88
C LEU A 68 -17.01 14.64 4.39
N THR A 69 -16.78 15.68 3.60
CA THR A 69 -17.38 17.02 3.76
C THR A 69 -18.36 17.30 2.63
N ASP A 70 -19.01 18.45 2.66
CA ASP A 70 -19.90 18.91 1.57
C ASP A 70 -19.16 19.03 0.23
N ASP A 71 -17.85 19.28 0.26
CA ASP A 71 -16.98 19.43 -0.92
C ASP A 71 -16.25 18.13 -1.31
N GLY A 72 -16.52 17.02 -0.61
CA GLY A 72 -15.91 15.71 -0.85
C GLY A 72 -14.99 15.23 0.28
N PRO A 73 -14.32 14.08 0.12
CA PRO A 73 -13.43 13.56 1.15
C PRO A 73 -12.18 14.43 1.31
N VAL A 74 -11.69 14.56 2.54
CA VAL A 74 -10.53 15.39 2.90
C VAL A 74 -9.55 14.61 3.78
N GLN A 75 -8.28 15.01 3.83
CA GLN A 75 -7.28 14.43 4.73
C GLN A 75 -7.29 15.17 6.08
N VAL A 76 -7.56 14.45 7.17
CA VAL A 76 -7.46 14.99 8.54
C VAL A 76 -6.34 14.27 9.28
N VAL A 77 -5.20 14.95 9.40
CA VAL A 77 -4.04 14.47 10.14
C VAL A 77 -4.31 14.61 11.64
N VAL A 78 -4.48 13.49 12.34
CA VAL A 78 -4.82 13.47 13.76
C VAL A 78 -3.56 13.82 14.59
N PRO A 79 -3.67 14.68 15.63
CA PRO A 79 -2.55 14.93 16.54
C PRO A 79 -2.01 13.65 17.18
N THR A 80 -0.70 13.56 17.34
CA THR A 80 -0.02 12.34 17.80
C THR A 80 -0.58 11.79 19.11
N GLY A 81 -0.85 12.66 20.09
CA GLY A 81 -1.41 12.25 21.39
C GLY A 81 -2.80 11.59 21.33
N ALA A 82 -3.52 11.71 20.21
CA ALA A 82 -4.82 11.08 19.99
C ALA A 82 -4.80 10.00 18.89
N ALA A 83 -3.61 9.70 18.35
CA ALA A 83 -3.45 8.84 17.17
C ALA A 83 -2.65 7.56 17.42
N VAL A 84 -1.84 7.51 18.48
CA VAL A 84 -1.06 6.32 18.80
C VAL A 84 -2.00 5.24 19.32
N PRO A 85 -2.12 4.08 18.65
CA PRO A 85 -2.94 2.99 19.15
C PRO A 85 -2.29 2.36 20.38
N ASP A 86 -3.11 1.91 21.32
CA ASP A 86 -2.66 1.02 22.38
C ASP A 86 -2.17 -0.30 21.77
N LEU A 87 -0.98 -0.73 22.16
CA LEU A 87 -0.39 -1.99 21.75
C LEU A 87 -1.10 -3.12 22.47
N VAL A 88 -2.08 -3.70 21.79
CA VAL A 88 -2.79 -4.88 22.29
C VAL A 88 -1.91 -6.11 22.09
N MET A 89 -1.56 -6.74 23.20
CA MET A 89 -0.91 -8.05 23.23
C MET A 89 -1.94 -9.15 23.41
N LEU A 90 -1.89 -10.15 22.55
CA LEU A 90 -2.77 -11.32 22.56
C LEU A 90 -1.91 -12.55 22.88
N THR A 91 -2.20 -13.24 23.97
CA THR A 91 -1.54 -14.51 24.29
C THR A 91 -2.14 -15.60 23.41
N VAL A 92 -1.29 -16.38 22.75
CA VAL A 92 -1.68 -17.52 21.94
C VAL A 92 -1.35 -18.78 22.73
N ASP A 93 -2.35 -19.63 22.96
CA ASP A 93 -2.15 -20.88 23.71
C ASP A 93 -1.32 -21.89 22.88
N ASP A 94 -0.51 -22.70 23.56
CA ASP A 94 0.29 -23.75 22.94
C ASP A 94 -0.57 -24.68 22.06
N GLY A 95 -0.14 -24.91 20.83
CA GLY A 95 -0.84 -25.77 19.86
C GLY A 95 -2.00 -25.09 19.12
N THR A 96 -2.28 -23.81 19.38
CA THR A 96 -3.22 -23.02 18.59
C THR A 96 -2.69 -22.81 17.17
N ASP A 97 -3.58 -22.91 16.19
CA ASP A 97 -3.25 -22.57 14.81
C ASP A 97 -3.06 -21.05 14.69
N LEU A 98 -1.80 -20.62 14.56
CA LEU A 98 -1.45 -19.20 14.44
C LEU A 98 -2.16 -18.52 13.26
N ASP A 99 -2.41 -19.24 12.17
CA ASP A 99 -3.11 -18.67 11.02
C ASP A 99 -4.57 -18.32 11.36
N SER A 100 -5.19 -19.09 12.26
CA SER A 100 -6.55 -18.84 12.74
C SER A 100 -6.65 -17.59 13.62
N GLU A 101 -5.60 -17.26 14.37
CA GLU A 101 -5.49 -16.04 15.18
C GLU A 101 -5.11 -14.81 14.34
N LEU A 102 -4.24 -14.99 13.34
CA LEU A 102 -3.81 -13.91 12.46
C LEU A 102 -4.92 -13.49 11.48
N THR A 103 -5.69 -14.43 10.96
CA THR A 103 -6.67 -14.18 9.90
C THR A 103 -7.66 -13.07 10.28
N PRO A 104 -8.32 -13.05 11.46
CA PRO A 104 -9.22 -11.97 11.85
C PRO A 104 -8.54 -10.60 11.92
N ILE A 105 -7.28 -10.54 12.39
CA ILE A 105 -6.51 -9.29 12.52
C ILE A 105 -6.22 -8.70 11.13
N LEU A 106 -5.80 -9.57 10.20
CA LEU A 106 -5.44 -9.21 8.83
C LEU A 106 -6.68 -8.90 7.97
N ALA A 107 -7.77 -9.64 8.19
CA ALA A 107 -8.99 -9.58 7.39
C ALA A 107 -10.03 -8.55 7.88
N ALA A 108 -9.84 -7.98 9.07
CA ALA A 108 -10.70 -6.89 9.54
C ALA A 108 -10.52 -5.65 8.65
N GLY A 109 -11.61 -5.21 8.03
CA GLY A 109 -11.65 -4.00 7.21
C GLY A 109 -11.36 -2.72 8.01
N PHE A 110 -11.45 -1.59 7.32
CA PHE A 110 -11.34 -0.27 7.91
C PHE A 110 -12.46 0.64 7.38
N ASP A 111 -13.07 1.45 8.23
CA ASP A 111 -13.84 2.62 7.78
C ASP A 111 -12.94 3.86 7.79
N VAL A 112 -12.28 4.11 6.65
CA VAL A 112 -11.25 5.15 6.56
C VAL A 112 -11.80 6.56 6.81
N ALA A 113 -13.12 6.74 6.77
CA ALA A 113 -13.78 8.02 7.06
C ALA A 113 -13.83 8.34 8.55
N THR A 114 -13.91 7.32 9.41
CA THR A 114 -14.16 7.48 10.86
C THR A 114 -12.97 7.07 11.73
N GLU A 115 -12.13 6.15 11.26
CA GLU A 115 -10.94 5.66 11.98
C GLU A 115 -9.62 5.89 11.23
N ILE A 116 -8.53 5.86 11.99
CA ILE A 116 -7.17 5.87 11.44
C ILE A 116 -6.93 4.46 10.86
N PRO A 117 -6.60 4.31 9.57
CA PRO A 117 -6.59 3.01 8.93
C PRO A 117 -5.26 2.27 9.13
N THR A 118 -4.82 2.22 10.38
CA THR A 118 -3.61 1.51 10.84
C THR A 118 -3.96 0.70 12.09
N ARG A 119 -3.56 -0.56 12.11
CA ARG A 119 -3.78 -1.50 13.21
C ARG A 119 -2.48 -2.20 13.54
N ILE A 120 -2.13 -2.25 14.82
CA ILE A 120 -0.93 -2.94 15.30
C ILE A 120 -1.32 -3.89 16.43
N ARG A 121 -0.84 -5.13 16.35
CA ARG A 121 -1.06 -6.18 17.35
C ARG A 121 0.22 -6.95 17.61
N VAL A 122 0.38 -7.45 18.83
CA VAL A 122 1.44 -8.40 19.17
C VAL A 122 0.79 -9.68 19.61
N LEU A 123 1.16 -10.81 18.99
CA LEU A 123 0.80 -12.13 19.47
C LEU A 123 1.99 -12.67 20.26
N ALA A 124 1.78 -13.00 21.53
CA ALA A 124 2.77 -13.66 22.37
C ALA A 124 2.60 -15.18 22.23
N LEU A 125 3.58 -15.83 21.59
CA LEU A 125 3.59 -17.28 21.36
C LEU A 125 4.30 -18.02 22.51
N ALA A 126 5.34 -17.40 23.07
CA ALA A 126 6.08 -17.87 24.24
C ALA A 126 6.71 -16.67 24.97
N GLU A 127 7.42 -16.89 26.09
CA GLU A 127 8.10 -15.82 26.83
C GLU A 127 9.13 -15.06 25.95
N ASP A 128 9.74 -15.75 25.01
CA ASP A 128 10.77 -15.24 24.10
C ASP A 128 10.38 -15.35 22.62
N GLU A 129 9.10 -15.54 22.31
CA GLU A 129 8.64 -15.63 20.93
C GLU A 129 7.34 -14.84 20.72
N HIS A 130 7.39 -13.90 19.78
CA HIS A 130 6.29 -12.98 19.51
C HIS A 130 6.10 -12.78 18.01
N VAL A 131 4.90 -12.38 17.60
CA VAL A 131 4.60 -11.91 16.24
C VAL A 131 4.03 -10.50 16.31
N LEU A 132 4.76 -9.54 15.77
CA LEU A 132 4.26 -8.17 15.57
C LEU A 132 3.54 -8.11 14.23
N VAL A 133 2.26 -7.77 14.26
CA VAL A 133 1.42 -7.59 13.08
C VAL A 133 1.13 -6.11 12.92
N LEU A 134 1.46 -5.57 11.75
CA LEU A 134 1.06 -4.24 11.31
C LEU A 134 0.18 -4.37 10.08
N VAL A 135 -1.01 -3.78 10.14
CA VAL A 135 -1.95 -3.69 9.03
C VAL A 135 -2.24 -2.22 8.76
N ALA A 136 -2.10 -1.79 7.51
CA ALA A 136 -2.51 -0.46 7.07
C ALA A 136 -3.41 -0.59 5.83
N HIS A 137 -4.42 0.25 5.71
CA HIS A 137 -5.19 0.32 4.46
C HIS A 137 -4.36 0.99 3.36
N HIS A 138 -4.53 0.57 2.11
CA HIS A 138 -3.78 1.04 0.95
C HIS A 138 -3.98 2.54 0.64
N ILE A 139 -4.90 3.22 1.34
CA ILE A 139 -5.09 4.67 1.29
C ILE A 139 -3.98 5.44 2.03
N ALA A 140 -3.31 4.78 2.99
CA ALA A 140 -2.29 5.38 3.86
C ALA A 140 -0.87 4.83 3.60
N ALA A 141 -0.74 3.77 2.80
CA ALA A 141 0.53 3.15 2.47
C ALA A 141 0.44 2.38 1.15
N ASP A 142 1.59 2.17 0.51
CA ASP A 142 1.78 1.31 -0.65
C ASP A 142 2.80 0.19 -0.37
N GLY A 143 3.09 -0.65 -1.37
CA GLY A 143 4.10 -1.69 -1.25
C GLY A 143 5.52 -1.16 -0.98
N PHE A 144 5.85 0.04 -1.48
CA PHE A 144 7.16 0.67 -1.27
C PHE A 144 7.31 1.23 0.15
N SER A 145 6.20 1.58 0.80
CA SER A 145 6.14 2.06 2.19
C SER A 145 6.58 1.01 3.20
N MET A 146 6.49 -0.29 2.86
CA MET A 146 6.78 -1.37 3.81
C MET A 146 8.25 -1.43 4.24
N GLY A 147 9.18 -1.12 3.32
CA GLY A 147 10.61 -1.07 3.63
C GLY A 147 10.95 0.02 4.65
N PRO A 148 10.64 1.30 4.37
CA PRO A 148 10.79 2.40 5.32
C PRO A 148 10.08 2.15 6.65
N LEU A 149 8.85 1.63 6.63
CA LEU A 149 8.08 1.36 7.83
C LEU A 149 8.75 0.33 8.73
N ALA A 150 9.17 -0.82 8.18
CA ALA A 150 9.86 -1.86 8.95
C ALA A 150 11.19 -1.35 9.53
N ARG A 151 11.97 -0.61 8.73
CA ARG A 151 13.22 0.01 9.16
C ARG A 151 13.01 1.00 10.31
N ASP A 152 12.00 1.86 10.22
CA ASP A 152 11.70 2.85 11.25
C ASP A 152 11.22 2.19 12.54
N VAL A 153 10.38 1.15 12.47
CA VAL A 153 9.98 0.38 13.67
C VAL A 153 11.20 -0.22 14.38
N ILE A 154 12.11 -0.87 13.63
CA ILE A 154 13.32 -1.49 14.20
C ILE A 154 14.24 -0.44 14.83
N ALA A 155 14.48 0.68 14.13
CA ALA A 155 15.33 1.76 14.61
C ALA A 155 14.76 2.41 15.87
N ALA A 156 13.45 2.66 15.89
CA ALA A 156 12.78 3.26 17.03
C ALA A 156 12.76 2.32 18.25
N TYR A 157 12.48 1.04 18.03
CA TYR A 157 12.52 0.04 19.07
C TYR A 157 13.90 -0.07 19.70
N SER A 158 14.95 -0.15 18.87
CA SER A 158 16.33 -0.23 19.34
C SER A 158 16.73 0.98 20.21
N ALA A 159 16.34 2.19 19.79
CA ALA A 159 16.60 3.41 20.55
C ALA A 159 15.83 3.42 21.88
N ARG A 160 14.53 3.11 21.84
CA ARG A 160 13.67 3.11 23.04
C ARG A 160 14.07 2.07 24.05
N HIS A 161 14.46 0.88 23.60
CA HIS A 161 14.99 -0.17 24.47
C HIS A 161 16.30 0.24 25.14
N ALA A 162 17.12 1.06 24.48
CA ALA A 162 18.32 1.67 25.06
C ALA A 162 18.02 2.93 25.92
N GLY A 163 16.75 3.27 26.16
CA GLY A 163 16.35 4.46 26.91
C GLY A 163 16.55 5.79 26.17
N GLN A 164 16.67 5.74 24.84
CA GLN A 164 16.91 6.90 23.97
C GLN A 164 15.70 7.18 23.06
N THR A 165 15.65 8.38 22.50
CA THR A 165 14.72 8.71 21.41
C THR A 165 15.34 8.33 20.05
N PRO A 166 14.55 7.96 19.03
CA PRO A 166 15.08 7.64 17.72
C PRO A 166 15.86 8.83 17.12
N PRO A 167 17.10 8.64 16.62
CA PRO A 167 17.96 9.72 16.14
C PRO A 167 17.63 10.12 14.68
N TRP A 168 16.35 10.30 14.36
CA TRP A 168 15.93 10.56 13.00
C TRP A 168 16.09 12.02 12.60
N THR A 169 16.50 12.22 11.34
CA THR A 169 16.27 13.50 10.68
C THR A 169 14.78 13.58 10.28
N PRO A 170 14.10 14.71 10.53
CA PRO A 170 12.73 14.91 10.07
C PRO A 170 12.59 14.66 8.57
N LEU A 171 11.46 14.10 8.15
CA LEU A 171 11.19 13.91 6.72
C LEU A 171 11.09 15.28 6.03
N PRO A 172 11.71 15.46 4.85
CA PRO A 172 11.71 16.73 4.13
C PRO A 172 10.32 17.11 3.61
N VAL A 173 9.43 16.12 3.45
CA VAL A 173 8.04 16.26 3.01
C VAL A 173 7.19 15.19 3.70
N GLN A 174 5.91 15.47 3.89
CA GLN A 174 4.90 14.50 4.29
C GLN A 174 3.97 14.19 3.11
N TYR A 175 3.12 13.17 3.25
CA TYR A 175 2.20 12.77 2.18
C TYR A 175 1.24 13.91 1.77
N VAL A 176 0.81 14.73 2.73
CA VAL A 176 0.02 15.94 2.46
C VAL A 176 0.75 16.87 1.48
N ASP A 177 2.05 17.05 1.65
CA ASP A 177 2.85 17.91 0.77
C ASP A 177 2.98 17.31 -0.63
N TYR A 178 3.05 15.98 -0.73
CA TYR A 178 2.99 15.26 -2.01
C TYR A 178 1.64 15.46 -2.70
N THR A 179 0.52 15.30 -1.97
CA THR A 179 -0.83 15.52 -2.52
C THR A 179 -0.98 16.93 -3.09
N LEU A 180 -0.59 17.95 -2.33
CA LEU A 180 -0.69 19.35 -2.76
C LEU A 180 0.24 19.68 -3.93
N TRP A 181 1.43 19.06 -3.98
CA TRP A 181 2.31 19.17 -5.13
C TRP A 181 1.71 18.49 -6.36
N GLN A 182 1.12 17.31 -6.24
CA GLN A 182 0.52 16.57 -7.34
C GLN A 182 -0.63 17.38 -7.97
N HIS A 183 -1.53 17.93 -7.15
CA HIS A 183 -2.61 18.81 -7.63
C HIS A 183 -2.07 20.03 -8.39
N ARG A 184 -1.04 20.70 -7.86
CA ARG A 184 -0.42 21.85 -8.55
C ARG A 184 0.25 21.49 -9.87
N VAL A 185 0.93 20.33 -9.94
CA VAL A 185 1.64 19.90 -11.16
C VAL A 185 0.68 19.41 -12.23
N LEU A 186 -0.37 18.69 -11.85
CA LEU A 186 -1.40 18.25 -12.78
C LEU A 186 -2.22 19.43 -13.32
N GLY A 187 -2.55 20.39 -12.46
CA GLY A 187 -3.44 21.50 -12.81
C GLY A 187 -4.90 21.06 -12.92
N ASP A 188 -5.75 21.97 -13.39
CA ASP A 188 -7.19 21.75 -13.58
C ASP A 188 -7.45 20.92 -14.85
N ASP A 189 -8.25 19.87 -14.77
CA ASP A 189 -8.53 19.00 -15.92
C ASP A 189 -9.47 19.64 -16.96
N THR A 190 -10.12 20.75 -16.60
CA THR A 190 -10.93 21.57 -17.51
C THR A 190 -10.11 22.61 -18.27
N ASP A 191 -8.89 22.91 -17.81
CA ASP A 191 -7.93 23.74 -18.54
C ASP A 191 -7.25 22.90 -19.63
N PRO A 192 -7.49 23.16 -20.93
CA PRO A 192 -6.95 22.35 -22.02
C PRO A 192 -5.41 22.35 -22.08
N ASP A 193 -4.76 23.37 -21.49
CA ASP A 193 -3.32 23.55 -21.46
C ASP A 193 -2.67 22.93 -20.21
N SER A 194 -3.45 22.33 -19.31
CA SER A 194 -2.94 21.63 -18.13
C SER A 194 -2.35 20.26 -18.47
N LEU A 195 -1.42 19.81 -17.60
CA LEU A 195 -0.85 18.47 -17.71
C LEU A 195 -1.91 17.38 -17.51
N ALA A 196 -2.91 17.62 -16.64
CA ALA A 196 -4.03 16.72 -16.44
C ALA A 196 -4.82 16.52 -17.74
N ALA A 197 -5.19 17.61 -18.42
CA ALA A 197 -5.94 17.55 -19.67
C ALA A 197 -5.13 16.86 -20.78
N GLU A 198 -3.83 17.12 -20.87
CA GLU A 198 -2.93 16.44 -21.81
C GLU A 198 -2.90 14.91 -21.58
N GLN A 199 -2.64 14.49 -20.34
CA GLN A 199 -2.58 13.07 -19.99
C GLN A 199 -3.93 12.37 -20.18
N LEU A 200 -5.04 13.04 -19.85
CA LEU A 200 -6.39 12.52 -20.09
C LEU A 200 -6.67 12.33 -21.58
N ARG A 201 -6.26 13.26 -22.45
CA ARG A 201 -6.38 13.08 -23.91
C ARG A 201 -5.61 11.87 -24.39
N PHE A 202 -4.37 11.69 -23.93
CA PHE A 202 -3.54 10.53 -24.26
C PHE A 202 -4.22 9.22 -23.84
N TRP A 203 -4.68 9.10 -22.59
CA TRP A 203 -5.29 7.87 -22.09
C TRP A 203 -6.64 7.58 -22.74
N ARG A 204 -7.47 8.60 -22.99
CA ARG A 204 -8.72 8.43 -23.74
C ARG A 204 -8.46 7.89 -25.13
N ALA A 205 -7.51 8.47 -25.87
CA ALA A 205 -7.15 8.00 -27.20
C ALA A 205 -6.58 6.57 -27.17
N THR A 206 -5.67 6.28 -26.23
CA THR A 206 -4.99 4.99 -26.12
C THR A 206 -5.93 3.85 -25.73
N LEU A 207 -6.92 4.12 -24.88
CA LEU A 207 -7.88 3.12 -24.40
C LEU A 207 -9.20 3.12 -25.18
N THR A 208 -9.31 3.90 -26.25
CA THR A 208 -10.51 3.90 -27.10
C THR A 208 -10.66 2.54 -27.76
N GLY A 209 -11.80 1.88 -27.55
CA GLY A 209 -12.10 0.57 -28.12
C GLY A 209 -11.49 -0.61 -27.37
N ALA A 210 -10.81 -0.37 -26.24
CA ALA A 210 -10.28 -1.44 -25.40
C ALA A 210 -11.40 -2.40 -24.95
N PRO A 211 -11.14 -3.72 -24.93
CA PRO A 211 -12.14 -4.70 -24.53
C PRO A 211 -12.54 -4.52 -23.06
N GLU A 212 -13.85 -4.51 -22.78
CA GLU A 212 -14.37 -4.40 -21.42
C GLU A 212 -14.00 -5.61 -20.54
N LEU A 213 -13.90 -6.77 -21.18
CA LEU A 213 -13.64 -8.04 -20.52
C LEU A 213 -12.77 -8.92 -21.42
N LEU A 214 -11.69 -9.46 -20.84
CA LEU A 214 -10.93 -10.54 -21.46
C LEU A 214 -11.58 -11.89 -21.10
N GLU A 215 -12.13 -12.58 -22.10
CA GLU A 215 -12.65 -13.93 -21.95
C GLU A 215 -11.49 -14.91 -21.73
N LEU A 216 -11.46 -15.56 -20.57
CA LEU A 216 -10.46 -16.57 -20.23
C LEU A 216 -11.16 -17.92 -20.04
N PRO A 217 -10.45 -19.05 -20.20
CA PRO A 217 -11.02 -20.37 -19.95
C PRO A 217 -11.22 -20.57 -18.44
N LEU A 218 -12.35 -20.08 -17.91
CA LEU A 218 -12.67 -20.14 -16.50
C LEU A 218 -13.22 -21.52 -16.12
N ASP A 219 -12.80 -22.06 -14.98
CA ASP A 219 -13.36 -23.29 -14.42
C ASP A 219 -14.80 -23.14 -13.90
N ARG A 220 -15.23 -21.89 -13.66
CA ARG A 220 -16.53 -21.53 -13.06
C ARG A 220 -17.05 -20.24 -13.68
N PRO A 221 -18.38 -20.05 -13.77
CA PRO A 221 -18.96 -18.80 -14.26
C PRO A 221 -18.58 -17.62 -13.35
N ARG A 222 -18.42 -16.43 -13.96
CA ARG A 222 -18.14 -15.19 -13.23
C ARG A 222 -19.37 -14.80 -12.38
N PRO A 223 -19.24 -14.67 -11.05
CA PRO A 223 -20.37 -14.25 -10.21
C PRO A 223 -20.64 -12.74 -10.36
N VAL A 224 -21.88 -12.32 -10.10
CA VAL A 224 -22.28 -10.90 -10.09
C VAL A 224 -21.53 -10.12 -9.01
N GLN A 225 -21.35 -10.73 -7.83
CA GLN A 225 -20.57 -10.14 -6.73
C GLN A 225 -19.25 -10.90 -6.57
N PRO A 226 -18.09 -10.23 -6.68
CA PRO A 226 -16.80 -10.88 -6.53
C PRO A 226 -16.54 -11.23 -5.05
N SER A 227 -16.20 -12.49 -4.77
CA SER A 227 -15.84 -12.90 -3.39
C SER A 227 -14.50 -12.31 -2.90
N ARG A 228 -13.71 -11.73 -3.81
CA ARG A 228 -12.35 -11.20 -3.59
C ARG A 228 -11.34 -12.21 -3.00
N ARG A 229 -11.70 -13.49 -2.87
CA ARG A 229 -10.77 -14.56 -2.48
C ARG A 229 -9.81 -14.87 -3.62
N GLY A 230 -8.52 -14.90 -3.31
CA GLY A 230 -7.45 -15.27 -4.24
C GLY A 230 -6.58 -16.40 -3.70
N ALA A 231 -5.80 -17.01 -4.57
CA ALA A 231 -4.78 -17.99 -4.23
C ALA A 231 -3.46 -17.63 -4.93
N ARG A 232 -2.34 -18.16 -4.43
CA ARG A 232 -1.01 -17.96 -5.02
C ARG A 232 -0.42 -19.31 -5.38
N ILE A 233 0.03 -19.46 -6.63
CA ILE A 233 0.74 -20.65 -7.10
C ILE A 233 2.18 -20.22 -7.38
N PRO A 234 3.15 -20.53 -6.49
CA PRO A 234 4.53 -20.19 -6.72
C PRO A 234 5.09 -21.07 -7.85
N PHE A 235 5.83 -20.46 -8.76
CA PHE A 235 6.64 -21.17 -9.75
C PHE A 235 8.00 -20.47 -9.86
N THR A 236 8.99 -21.19 -10.39
CA THR A 236 10.35 -20.66 -10.54
C THR A 236 10.82 -20.81 -11.98
N LEU A 237 11.55 -19.80 -12.45
CA LEU A 237 12.35 -19.90 -13.67
C LEU A 237 13.77 -20.23 -13.27
N ASP A 238 14.34 -21.29 -13.86
CA ASP A 238 15.72 -21.64 -13.57
C ASP A 238 16.71 -20.55 -14.05
N ALA A 239 17.93 -20.61 -13.52
CA ALA A 239 18.97 -19.63 -13.82
C ALA A 239 19.38 -19.61 -15.32
N ALA A 240 19.19 -20.70 -16.05
CA ALA A 240 19.48 -20.74 -17.48
C ALA A 240 18.40 -20.01 -18.28
N ALA A 241 17.13 -20.22 -17.96
CA ALA A 241 15.99 -19.49 -18.53
C ALA A 241 16.10 -17.99 -18.24
N HIS A 242 16.41 -17.62 -16.99
CA HIS A 242 16.59 -16.22 -16.62
C HIS A 242 17.75 -15.54 -17.39
N ARG A 243 18.89 -16.22 -17.56
CA ARG A 243 20.00 -15.71 -18.40
C ARG A 243 19.58 -15.50 -19.85
N ARG A 244 18.86 -16.45 -20.45
CA ARG A 244 18.34 -16.28 -21.82
C ARG A 244 17.39 -15.09 -21.94
N LEU A 245 16.53 -14.84 -20.94
CA LEU A 245 15.68 -13.65 -20.92
C LEU A 245 16.51 -12.36 -20.90
N LEU A 246 17.56 -12.30 -20.08
CA LEU A 246 18.48 -11.15 -20.04
C LEU A 246 19.16 -10.91 -21.38
N ASP A 247 19.62 -11.96 -22.04
CA ASP A 247 20.32 -11.85 -23.33
C ASP A 247 19.38 -11.38 -24.44
N ILE A 248 18.14 -11.88 -24.48
CA ILE A 248 17.11 -11.41 -25.41
C ILE A 248 16.77 -9.94 -25.13
N ALA A 249 16.58 -9.56 -23.87
CA ALA A 249 16.24 -8.18 -23.53
C ALA A 249 17.33 -7.22 -24.02
N ARG A 250 18.60 -7.55 -23.76
CA ARG A 250 19.76 -6.77 -24.25
C ARG A 250 19.84 -6.70 -25.77
N ALA A 251 19.60 -7.81 -26.47
CA ALA A 251 19.65 -7.85 -27.92
C ALA A 251 18.58 -6.98 -28.61
N HIS A 252 17.53 -6.61 -27.88
CA HIS A 252 16.39 -5.83 -28.39
C HIS A 252 16.22 -4.47 -27.69
N ASP A 253 17.25 -3.98 -26.97
CA ASP A 253 17.18 -2.75 -26.17
C ASP A 253 15.95 -2.68 -25.23
N ALA A 254 15.51 -3.86 -24.76
CA ALA A 254 14.35 -4.05 -23.91
C ALA A 254 14.76 -4.38 -22.48
N SER A 255 13.86 -4.09 -21.54
CA SER A 255 13.99 -4.58 -20.17
C SER A 255 13.46 -6.02 -20.05
N VAL A 256 13.91 -6.75 -19.02
CA VAL A 256 13.32 -8.06 -18.68
C VAL A 256 11.82 -7.93 -18.39
N PHE A 257 11.39 -6.81 -17.80
CA PHE A 257 9.98 -6.50 -17.58
C PHE A 257 9.20 -6.48 -18.90
N MET A 258 9.68 -5.77 -19.92
CA MET A 258 9.04 -5.73 -21.24
C MET A 258 8.93 -7.13 -21.86
N LEU A 259 9.97 -7.96 -21.72
CA LEU A 259 9.99 -9.31 -22.26
C LEU A 259 8.99 -10.24 -21.55
N VAL A 260 8.95 -10.20 -20.22
CA VAL A 260 7.99 -10.98 -19.42
C VAL A 260 6.56 -10.50 -19.66
N HIS A 261 6.35 -9.18 -19.77
CA HIS A 261 5.06 -8.60 -20.13
C HIS A 261 4.61 -9.07 -21.51
N ALA A 262 5.48 -9.05 -22.52
CA ALA A 262 5.16 -9.55 -23.85
C ALA A 262 4.80 -11.04 -23.83
N ALA A 263 5.55 -11.86 -23.09
CA ALA A 263 5.25 -13.28 -22.92
C ALA A 263 3.88 -13.51 -22.26
N LEU A 264 3.54 -12.73 -21.22
CA LEU A 264 2.22 -12.77 -20.58
C LEU A 264 1.12 -12.36 -21.56
N THR A 265 1.30 -11.27 -22.31
CA THR A 265 0.34 -10.80 -23.31
C THR A 265 0.08 -11.86 -24.38
N VAL A 266 1.12 -12.52 -24.89
CA VAL A 266 0.99 -13.63 -25.86
C VAL A 266 0.25 -14.82 -25.26
N LEU A 267 0.52 -15.16 -23.99
CA LEU A 267 -0.20 -16.22 -23.29
C LEU A 267 -1.68 -15.88 -23.17
N LEU A 268 -2.01 -14.66 -22.72
CA LEU A 268 -3.38 -14.19 -22.57
C LEU A 268 -4.12 -14.19 -23.91
N ALA A 269 -3.51 -13.68 -24.98
CA ALA A 269 -4.06 -13.71 -26.33
C ALA A 269 -4.39 -15.13 -26.81
N ARG A 270 -3.51 -16.10 -26.54
CA ARG A 270 -3.75 -17.51 -26.91
C ARG A 270 -4.86 -18.16 -26.09
N LEU A 271 -4.99 -17.80 -24.82
CA LEU A 271 -6.03 -18.36 -23.94
C LEU A 271 -7.40 -17.75 -24.22
N SER A 272 -7.46 -16.48 -24.58
CA SER A 272 -8.71 -15.77 -24.86
C SER A 272 -9.17 -15.85 -26.30
N GLY A 273 -8.24 -16.08 -27.23
CA GLY A 273 -8.49 -15.89 -28.66
C GLY A 273 -8.61 -14.42 -29.09
N SER A 274 -8.28 -13.47 -28.20
CA SER A 274 -8.27 -12.03 -28.48
C SER A 274 -6.90 -11.58 -28.98
N ASP A 275 -6.88 -10.67 -29.95
CA ASP A 275 -5.69 -9.97 -30.42
C ASP A 275 -5.46 -8.62 -29.72
N ASP A 276 -6.47 -8.09 -29.03
CA ASP A 276 -6.37 -6.91 -28.16
C ASP A 276 -6.37 -7.32 -26.68
N ILE A 277 -5.30 -6.95 -25.97
CA ILE A 277 -5.02 -7.36 -24.59
C ILE A 277 -4.56 -6.17 -23.77
N VAL A 278 -5.36 -5.81 -22.77
CA VAL A 278 -5.01 -4.78 -21.78
C VAL A 278 -4.47 -5.44 -20.51
N VAL A 279 -3.22 -5.10 -20.16
CA VAL A 279 -2.58 -5.54 -18.91
C VAL A 279 -2.27 -4.32 -18.06
N GLY A 280 -2.89 -4.23 -16.88
CA GLY A 280 -2.56 -3.20 -15.91
C GLY A 280 -1.27 -3.52 -15.16
N THR A 281 -0.36 -2.55 -15.05
CA THR A 281 0.87 -2.68 -14.26
C THR A 281 0.96 -1.54 -13.24
N PRO A 282 1.14 -1.85 -11.94
CA PRO A 282 1.31 -0.81 -10.94
C PRO A 282 2.68 -0.14 -11.09
N VAL A 283 2.73 1.18 -10.91
CA VAL A 283 3.98 1.96 -10.85
C VAL A 283 4.11 2.57 -9.46
N ALA A 284 5.35 2.68 -8.96
CA ALA A 284 5.62 3.19 -7.62
C ALA A 284 5.16 4.64 -7.42
N GLY A 285 5.13 5.45 -8.50
CA GLY A 285 4.80 6.88 -8.41
C GLY A 285 5.84 7.74 -7.67
N ARG A 286 6.94 7.15 -7.19
CA ARG A 286 7.97 7.80 -6.37
C ARG A 286 9.15 8.29 -7.22
N GLY A 287 8.91 9.29 -8.05
CA GLY A 287 9.91 9.84 -8.97
C GLY A 287 10.93 10.80 -8.34
N HIS A 288 10.84 11.07 -7.04
CA HIS A 288 11.63 12.10 -6.36
C HIS A 288 12.19 11.59 -5.04
N ARG A 289 13.51 11.74 -4.83
CA ARG A 289 14.26 11.20 -3.67
C ARG A 289 13.69 11.55 -2.29
N ALA A 290 13.04 12.72 -2.19
CA ALA A 290 12.35 13.14 -0.97
C ALA A 290 11.21 12.20 -0.52
N LEU A 291 10.74 11.31 -1.40
CA LEU A 291 9.67 10.35 -1.14
C LEU A 291 10.21 8.96 -0.74
N ASP A 292 11.52 8.71 -0.83
CA ASP A 292 12.10 7.37 -0.66
C ASP A 292 11.85 6.80 0.74
N ASP A 293 11.85 7.66 1.76
CA ASP A 293 11.65 7.29 3.15
C ASP A 293 10.22 7.51 3.65
N LEU A 294 9.32 8.01 2.81
CA LEU A 294 7.96 8.39 3.21
C LEU A 294 7.00 7.19 3.16
N VAL A 295 6.21 6.99 4.21
CA VAL A 295 5.05 6.09 4.18
C VAL A 295 3.85 6.83 3.60
N GLY A 296 3.19 6.26 2.60
CA GLY A 296 2.05 6.87 1.92
C GLY A 296 1.75 6.31 0.54
#